data_AF-A0A0A2J1E1-F1
#
_entry.id   AF-A0A0A2J1E1-F1
#
_cell.length_a   1.000
_cell.length_b   1.000
_cell.length_c   1.000
_cell.angle_alpha   90.00
_cell.angle_beta   90.00
_cell.angle_gamma   90.00
#
_symmetry.space_group_name_H-M   'P 1'
#
loop_
_entity.id
_entity.type
_entity.pdbx_description
1 polymer ?
#
loop_
_entity_poly.entity_id
_entity_poly.type
_entity_poly.pdbx_seq_one_letter_code
_entity_poly.pdbx_strand_id
1 'polypeptide(L)'
;MALPLYIPLCIHTPAGRYHLPRSDQPLRIQIEGPLIAIQRLLPDIPWRLDLPGRTLPQLAGPELIGYYGVTFDHLVPTHDINPEVLQINIIEIEDDNGIYANTWLSFAIDPTNFIEKKVLAVPRCCQKRKGTQDRWQVNALVDQRVHGLEQLKGAKE
;
A
#
# COMPACT_ATOMS: atom_id res chain seq x y z
N MET A 1 -4.61 -15.89 -15.10
CA MET A 1 -3.72 -15.00 -15.87
C MET A 1 -3.48 -13.74 -15.05
N ALA A 2 -2.27 -13.16 -15.13
CA ALA A 2 -1.94 -11.96 -14.38
C ALA A 2 -2.73 -10.76 -14.92
N LEU A 3 -3.40 -10.04 -14.04
CA LEU A 3 -4.06 -8.79 -14.39
C LEU A 3 -3.05 -7.64 -14.32
N PRO A 4 -3.12 -6.66 -15.24
CA PRO A 4 -2.26 -5.48 -15.18
C PRO A 4 -2.62 -4.61 -13.97
N LEU A 5 -1.59 -4.00 -13.37
CA LEU A 5 -1.74 -2.96 -12.35
C LEU A 5 -2.11 -1.63 -13.02
N TYR A 6 -3.15 -0.96 -12.52
CA TYR A 6 -3.57 0.36 -12.99
C TYR A 6 -3.44 1.39 -11.88
N ILE A 7 -2.63 2.42 -12.12
CA ILE A 7 -2.47 3.58 -11.22
C ILE A 7 -3.03 4.82 -11.92
N PRO A 8 -4.15 5.39 -11.43
CA PRO A 8 -4.72 6.59 -12.03
C PRO A 8 -3.83 7.82 -11.77
N LEU A 9 -3.89 8.77 -12.70
CA LEU A 9 -3.28 10.09 -12.50
C LEU A 9 -3.95 10.80 -11.31
N CYS A 10 -3.14 11.56 -10.57
CA CYS A 10 -3.64 12.37 -9.48
C CYS A 10 -4.57 13.47 -10.01
N ILE A 11 -5.73 13.64 -9.39
CA ILE A 11 -6.70 14.67 -9.76
C ILE A 11 -6.47 16.01 -9.05
N HIS A 12 -5.62 16.03 -8.02
CA HIS A 12 -5.38 17.23 -7.21
C HIS A 12 -4.37 18.17 -7.88
N THR A 13 -4.85 19.35 -8.29
CA THR A 13 -4.04 20.47 -8.77
C THR A 13 -4.40 21.74 -7.98
N PRO A 14 -3.43 22.47 -7.38
CA PRO A 14 -2.01 22.17 -7.30
C PRO A 14 -1.69 20.95 -6.41
N ALA A 15 -0.46 20.44 -6.50
CA ALA A 15 0.01 19.34 -5.67
C ALA A 15 -0.06 19.74 -4.19
N GLY A 16 -0.99 19.14 -3.44
CA GLY A 16 -1.07 19.31 -1.99
C GLY A 16 0.02 18.53 -1.25
N ARG A 17 0.10 18.68 0.07
CA ARG A 17 1.10 17.99 0.94
C ARG A 17 1.10 16.46 0.87
N TYR A 18 0.03 15.87 0.35
CA TYR A 18 -0.12 14.43 0.20
C TYR A 18 0.08 13.97 -1.23
N HIS A 19 0.37 14.87 -2.17
CA HIS A 19 0.54 14.55 -3.58
C HIS A 19 1.69 13.57 -3.78
N LEU A 20 1.67 12.84 -4.90
CA LEU A 20 2.81 12.08 -5.37
C LEU A 20 4.05 12.99 -5.38
N PRO A 21 5.11 12.66 -4.63
CA PRO A 21 6.35 13.41 -4.71
C PRO A 21 6.96 13.27 -6.11
N ARG A 22 7.87 14.18 -6.44
CA ARG A 22 8.49 14.17 -7.76
C ARG A 22 9.38 12.93 -7.89
N SER A 23 9.35 12.29 -9.07
CA SER A 23 10.08 11.04 -9.32
C SER A 23 11.60 11.18 -9.29
N ASP A 24 12.13 12.39 -9.30
CA ASP A 24 13.55 12.71 -9.18
C ASP A 24 14.01 12.82 -7.72
N GLN A 25 13.09 12.71 -6.75
CA GLN A 25 13.40 12.81 -5.33
C GLN A 25 13.55 11.43 -4.67
N PRO A 26 14.41 11.32 -3.64
CA PRO A 26 14.46 10.16 -2.75
C PRO A 26 13.08 9.83 -2.19
N LEU A 27 12.63 8.60 -2.38
CA LEU A 27 11.29 8.18 -2.02
C LEU A 27 11.27 6.71 -1.59
N ARG A 28 10.70 6.45 -0.42
CA ARG A 28 10.32 5.09 -0.02
C ARG A 28 8.89 4.82 -0.47
N ILE A 29 8.70 3.76 -1.26
CA ILE A 29 7.40 3.40 -1.82
C ILE A 29 6.88 2.19 -1.05
N GLN A 30 5.70 2.35 -0.45
CA GLN A 30 4.95 1.29 0.20
C GLN A 30 3.70 1.00 -0.61
N ILE A 31 3.54 -0.25 -1.04
CA ILE A 31 2.35 -0.73 -1.73
C ILE A 31 1.67 -1.75 -0.83
N GLU A 32 0.40 -1.55 -0.49
CA GLU A 32 -0.36 -2.46 0.36
C GLU A 32 -1.71 -2.80 -0.24
N GLY A 33 -2.23 -4.00 0.02
CA GLY A 33 -3.57 -4.37 -0.41
C GLY A 33 -4.02 -5.75 0.04
N PRO A 34 -5.28 -6.09 -0.24
CA PRO A 34 -5.82 -7.40 0.07
C PRO A 34 -5.16 -8.47 -0.80
N LEU A 35 -4.87 -9.63 -0.21
CA LEU A 35 -4.22 -10.77 -0.83
C LEU A 35 -4.87 -11.15 -2.15
N ILE A 36 -6.19 -11.18 -2.21
CA ILE A 36 -6.92 -11.59 -3.41
C ILE A 36 -6.59 -10.69 -4.61
N ALA A 37 -6.43 -9.39 -4.40
CA ALA A 37 -6.03 -8.46 -5.45
C ALA A 37 -4.55 -8.67 -5.85
N ILE A 38 -3.69 -8.99 -4.88
CA ILE A 38 -2.27 -9.30 -5.15
C ILE A 38 -2.12 -10.62 -5.91
N GLN A 39 -2.91 -11.63 -5.57
CA GLN A 39 -2.96 -12.90 -6.29
C GLN A 39 -3.35 -12.70 -7.74
N ARG A 40 -4.24 -11.75 -8.04
CA ARG A 40 -4.58 -11.40 -9.43
C ARG A 40 -3.42 -10.75 -10.18
N LEU A 41 -2.54 -10.00 -9.50
CA LEU A 41 -1.32 -9.45 -10.11
C LEU A 41 -0.27 -10.54 -10.37
N LEU A 42 -0.18 -11.52 -9.48
CA LEU A 42 0.87 -12.52 -9.43
C LEU A 42 0.27 -13.93 -9.19
N PRO A 43 -0.49 -14.47 -10.16
CA PRO A 43 -1.27 -15.70 -9.98
C PRO A 43 -0.40 -16.95 -9.90
N ASP A 44 0.81 -16.91 -10.44
CA ASP A 44 1.72 -18.05 -10.52
C ASP A 44 2.62 -18.16 -9.28
N ILE A 45 2.50 -17.22 -8.33
CA ILE A 45 3.28 -17.24 -7.09
C ILE A 45 2.59 -18.15 -6.07
N PRO A 46 3.30 -19.15 -5.49
CA PRO A 46 2.76 -19.94 -4.40
C PRO A 46 2.70 -19.10 -3.12
N TRP A 47 1.52 -18.56 -2.82
CA TRP A 47 1.26 -17.79 -1.62
C TRP A 47 1.25 -18.73 -0.40
N ARG A 48 2.22 -18.58 0.51
CA ARG A 48 2.23 -19.32 1.78
C ARG A 48 1.24 -18.67 2.75
N LEU A 49 0.07 -19.29 2.88
CA LEU A 49 -1.00 -18.88 3.81
C LEU A 49 -0.87 -19.54 5.18
N ASP A 50 -0.11 -20.63 5.24
CA ASP A 50 0.08 -21.44 6.45
C ASP A 50 1.37 -21.04 7.18
N LEU A 51 1.35 -19.90 7.87
CA LEU A 51 2.37 -19.58 8.88
C LEU A 51 1.76 -19.74 10.27
N PRO A 52 1.93 -20.89 10.94
CA PRO A 52 1.53 -21.03 12.33
C PRO A 52 2.32 -20.03 13.18
N GLY A 53 1.63 -19.09 13.83
CA GLY A 53 2.21 -18.24 14.88
C GLY A 53 2.42 -16.76 14.57
N ARG A 54 1.98 -16.22 13.42
CA ARG A 54 1.90 -14.75 13.24
C ARG A 54 0.47 -14.25 13.41
N THR A 55 0.12 -13.90 14.64
CA THR A 55 -1.01 -13.00 14.89
C THR A 55 -0.65 -11.63 14.31
N LEU A 56 -1.09 -11.35 13.09
CA LEU A 56 -1.03 -9.99 12.56
C LEU A 56 -1.93 -9.09 13.43
N PRO A 57 -1.49 -7.89 13.84
CA PRO A 57 -2.16 -7.08 14.85
C PRO A 57 -3.52 -6.48 14.41
N GLN A 58 -4.10 -6.92 13.29
CA GLN A 58 -5.40 -6.45 12.84
C GLN A 58 -6.41 -7.60 12.89
N LEU A 59 -7.18 -7.60 13.98
CA LEU A 59 -8.30 -8.52 14.22
C LEU A 59 -9.48 -8.09 13.33
N ALA A 60 -9.61 -8.68 12.14
CA ALA A 60 -10.76 -8.49 11.27
C ALA A 60 -11.27 -9.85 10.75
N GLY A 61 -12.14 -10.50 11.53
CA GLY A 61 -13.07 -11.53 11.06
C GLY A 61 -12.52 -12.94 10.74
N PRO A 62 -13.41 -13.95 10.58
CA PRO A 62 -13.06 -15.37 10.45
C PRO A 62 -12.55 -15.80 9.07
N GLU A 63 -12.53 -14.90 8.08
CA GLU A 63 -11.84 -15.12 6.82
C GLU A 63 -10.57 -14.28 6.85
N LEU A 64 -9.40 -14.95 6.89
CA LEU A 64 -8.09 -14.33 6.77
C LEU A 64 -7.99 -13.57 5.44
N ILE A 65 -8.51 -12.34 5.37
CA ILE A 65 -8.15 -11.38 4.33
C ILE A 65 -6.71 -10.98 4.62
N GLY A 66 -5.76 -11.79 4.16
CA GLY A 66 -4.35 -11.47 4.27
C GLY A 66 -4.11 -10.10 3.64
N TYR A 67 -3.57 -9.15 4.39
CA TYR A 67 -3.12 -7.88 3.86
C TYR A 67 -1.63 -8.00 3.55
N TYR A 68 -1.24 -7.73 2.32
CA TYR A 68 0.15 -7.83 1.88
C TYR A 68 0.69 -6.43 1.63
N GLY A 69 1.90 -6.20 2.11
CA GLY A 69 2.62 -4.95 1.93
C GLY A 69 4.02 -5.23 1.40
N VAL A 70 4.45 -4.46 0.40
CA VAL A 70 5.85 -4.40 -0.04
C VAL A 70 6.36 -2.99 0.14
N THR A 71 7.62 -2.85 0.54
CA THR A 71 8.29 -1.57 0.66
C THR A 71 9.62 -1.64 -0.08
N PHE A 72 9.91 -0.63 -0.90
CA PHE A 72 11.18 -0.50 -1.60
C PHE A 72 11.56 0.97 -1.74
N ASP A 73 12.85 1.21 -1.94
CA ASP A 73 13.42 2.54 -1.99
C ASP A 73 13.72 2.94 -3.44
N HIS A 74 13.42 4.21 -3.75
CA HIS A 74 13.73 4.86 -5.01
C HIS A 74 14.64 6.05 -4.72
N LEU A 75 15.90 5.97 -5.16
CA LEU A 75 16.92 7.03 -4.98
C LEU A 75 17.19 7.41 -3.51
N VAL A 76 16.76 6.60 -2.53
CA VAL A 76 17.05 6.84 -1.11
C VAL A 76 18.52 6.56 -0.82
N PRO A 77 19.30 7.53 -0.31
CA PRO A 77 20.66 7.30 0.13
C PRO A 77 20.70 6.25 1.25
N THR A 78 21.74 5.42 1.29
CA THR A 78 21.86 4.33 2.29
C THR A 78 21.91 4.80 3.75
N HIS A 79 22.18 6.07 4.01
CA HIS A 79 22.25 6.68 5.34
C HIS A 79 21.01 7.51 5.70
N ASP A 80 20.02 7.61 4.80
CA ASP A 80 18.76 8.28 5.09
C ASP A 80 17.81 7.30 5.77
N ILE A 81 17.66 7.48 7.09
CA ILE A 81 16.81 6.65 7.94
C ILE A 81 15.35 7.09 7.92
N ASN A 82 15.04 8.27 7.38
CA ASN A 82 13.68 8.83 7.40
C ASN A 82 13.31 9.52 6.08
N PRO A 83 13.39 8.80 4.94
CA PRO A 83 12.98 9.34 3.65
C PRO A 83 11.49 9.67 3.64
N GLU A 84 11.09 10.50 2.67
CA GLU A 84 9.68 10.67 2.35
C GLU A 84 9.05 9.33 1.93
N VAL A 85 7.77 9.14 2.27
CA VAL A 85 7.06 7.89 2.02
C VAL A 85 5.87 8.13 1.10
N LEU A 86 5.85 7.41 -0.02
CA LEU A 86 4.68 7.27 -0.87
C LEU A 86 3.96 5.98 -0.54
N GLN A 87 2.74 6.11 -0.03
CA GLN A 87 1.83 4.99 0.19
C GLN A 87 0.84 4.87 -0.97
N ILE A 88 0.79 3.68 -1.57
CA ILE A 88 -0.13 3.27 -2.62
C ILE A 88 -0.96 2.10 -2.08
N ASN A 89 -2.28 2.21 -2.15
CA ASN A 89 -3.14 1.11 -1.74
C ASN A 89 -3.74 0.44 -2.97
N ILE A 90 -3.67 -0.88 -3.02
CA ILE A 90 -4.42 -1.70 -3.94
C ILE A 90 -5.84 -1.85 -3.38
N ILE A 91 -6.81 -1.51 -4.23
CA ILE A 91 -8.23 -1.48 -3.89
C ILE A 91 -8.90 -2.62 -4.65
N GLU A 92 -9.54 -3.51 -3.90
CA GLU A 92 -10.40 -4.53 -4.47
C GLU A 92 -11.71 -3.91 -4.95
N ILE A 93 -12.10 -4.23 -6.19
CA ILE A 93 -13.33 -3.74 -6.83
C ILE A 93 -14.40 -4.84 -6.94
N GLU A 94 -13.98 -6.10 -7.05
CA GLU A 94 -14.88 -7.20 -7.40
C GLU A 94 -15.80 -7.62 -6.25
N ASP A 95 -15.33 -7.55 -5.00
CA ASP A 95 -16.08 -7.99 -3.82
C ASP A 95 -17.39 -7.19 -3.63
N ASP A 96 -17.34 -5.88 -3.81
CA ASP A 96 -18.47 -4.98 -3.57
C ASP A 96 -18.91 -4.18 -4.78
N ASN A 97 -18.49 -4.60 -5.98
CA ASN A 97 -18.75 -3.91 -7.24
C ASN A 97 -18.38 -2.40 -7.17
N GLY A 98 -17.24 -2.08 -6.55
CA GLY A 98 -16.66 -0.75 -6.47
C GLY A 98 -17.37 0.22 -5.51
N ILE A 99 -18.23 -0.27 -4.61
CA ILE A 99 -18.90 0.57 -3.59
C ILE A 99 -17.85 1.24 -2.69
N TYR A 100 -16.87 0.49 -2.19
CA TYR A 100 -15.79 0.98 -1.34
C TYR A 100 -14.96 2.03 -2.08
N ALA A 101 -14.57 1.74 -3.31
CA ALA A 101 -13.79 2.64 -4.14
C ALA A 101 -14.53 3.98 -4.34
N ASN A 102 -15.77 3.96 -4.79
CA ASN A 102 -16.55 5.19 -5.00
C ASN A 102 -16.87 5.94 -3.69
N THR A 103 -16.97 5.22 -2.57
CA THR A 103 -17.13 5.84 -1.26
C THR A 103 -15.88 6.60 -0.84
N TRP A 104 -14.69 5.98 -0.97
CA TRP A 104 -13.46 6.45 -0.34
C TRP A 104 -12.43 7.09 -1.29
N LEU A 105 -12.63 7.06 -2.60
CA LEU A 105 -11.78 7.75 -3.56
C LEU A 105 -12.33 9.14 -3.90
N SER A 106 -11.43 10.06 -4.25
CA SER A 106 -11.77 11.42 -4.66
C SER A 106 -12.30 11.52 -6.10
N PHE A 107 -12.34 10.40 -6.82
CA PHE A 107 -12.87 10.28 -8.19
C PHE A 107 -13.74 9.04 -8.32
N ALA A 108 -14.65 9.07 -9.31
CA ALA A 108 -15.52 7.95 -9.60
C ALA A 108 -14.76 6.82 -10.31
N ILE A 109 -15.09 5.58 -9.95
CA ILE A 109 -14.63 4.36 -10.60
C ILE A 109 -15.82 3.64 -11.19
N ASP A 110 -15.74 3.33 -12.48
CA ASP A 110 -16.65 2.39 -13.13
C ASP A 110 -16.10 0.96 -12.93
N PRO A 111 -16.78 0.10 -12.14
CA PRO A 111 -16.30 -1.25 -11.83
C PRO A 111 -16.10 -2.13 -13.06
N THR A 112 -16.90 -1.91 -14.11
CA THR A 112 -16.84 -2.71 -15.34
C THR A 112 -15.51 -2.59 -16.08
N ASN A 113 -14.74 -1.53 -15.80
CA ASN A 113 -13.39 -1.35 -16.33
C ASN A 113 -12.32 -2.15 -15.57
N PHE A 114 -12.64 -2.73 -14.42
CA PHE A 114 -11.69 -3.36 -13.50
C PHE A 114 -11.94 -4.84 -13.29
N ILE A 115 -13.21 -5.23 -13.11
CA ILE A 115 -13.62 -6.62 -12.90
C ILE A 115 -13.00 -7.51 -13.99
N GLU A 116 -12.21 -8.50 -13.58
CA GLU A 116 -11.49 -9.46 -14.42
C GLU A 116 -10.54 -8.83 -15.46
N LYS A 117 -10.26 -7.52 -15.39
CA LYS A 117 -9.52 -6.77 -16.40
C LYS A 117 -8.22 -6.16 -15.86
N LYS A 118 -8.25 -5.54 -14.69
CA LYS A 118 -7.08 -4.84 -14.11
C LYS A 118 -7.25 -4.62 -12.61
N VAL A 119 -6.14 -4.55 -11.90
CA VAL A 119 -6.12 -4.28 -10.46
C VAL A 119 -5.91 -2.78 -10.23
N LEU A 120 -6.77 -2.17 -9.40
CA LEU A 120 -6.68 -0.75 -9.09
C LEU A 120 -5.67 -0.51 -7.95
N ALA A 121 -4.68 0.34 -8.19
CA ALA A 121 -3.78 0.86 -7.17
C ALA A 121 -3.89 2.38 -7.10
N VAL A 122 -4.16 2.93 -5.93
CA VAL A 122 -4.42 4.37 -5.76
C VAL A 122 -3.46 4.98 -4.75
N PRO A 123 -2.71 6.01 -5.14
CA PRO A 123 -1.95 6.81 -4.19
C PRO A 123 -2.87 7.36 -3.11
N ARG A 124 -2.41 7.35 -1.86
CA ARG A 124 -3.20 7.83 -0.72
C ARG A 124 -3.67 9.29 -0.86
N CYS A 125 -2.98 10.08 -1.70
CA CYS A 125 -3.36 11.44 -2.05
C CYS A 125 -4.81 11.55 -2.54
N CYS A 126 -5.25 10.60 -3.37
CA CYS A 126 -6.57 10.57 -3.98
C CYS A 126 -7.63 9.83 -3.16
N GLN A 127 -7.33 9.50 -1.90
CA GLN A 127 -8.26 8.83 -1.00
C GLN A 127 -8.81 9.85 0.02
N LYS A 128 -10.13 9.81 0.25
CA LYS A 128 -10.83 10.63 1.26
C LYS A 128 -10.41 10.27 2.67
N ARG A 129 -10.18 8.98 2.95
CA ARG A 129 -9.61 8.56 4.23
C ARG A 129 -8.14 8.97 4.29
N LYS A 130 -7.86 9.95 5.13
CA LYS A 130 -6.50 10.28 5.57
C LYS A 130 -6.22 9.49 6.85
N GLY A 131 -6.01 8.18 6.74
CA GLY A 131 -5.37 7.45 7.83
C GLY A 131 -3.97 8.02 8.09
N THR A 132 -3.35 7.67 9.20
CA THR A 132 -1.97 8.08 9.48
C THR A 132 -1.06 7.50 8.38
N GLN A 133 -0.65 8.35 7.43
CA GLN A 133 0.53 8.11 6.59
C GLN A 133 1.74 8.36 7.48
N ASP A 134 1.91 7.49 8.46
CA ASP A 134 2.92 7.69 9.46
C ASP A 134 4.26 7.34 8.80
N ARG A 135 4.87 8.34 8.17
CA ARG A 135 6.21 8.29 7.58
C ARG A 135 7.17 7.62 8.56
N TRP A 136 7.06 7.98 9.84
CA TRP A 136 7.86 7.41 10.90
C TRP A 136 7.56 5.92 11.10
N GLN A 137 6.30 5.49 11.15
CA GLN A 137 5.92 4.08 11.28
C GLN A 137 6.44 3.24 10.11
N VAL A 138 6.33 3.73 8.88
CA VAL A 138 6.81 3.00 7.69
C VAL A 138 8.33 2.87 7.74
N ASN A 139 9.03 3.95 8.04
CA ASN A 139 10.48 3.96 8.18
C ASN A 139 10.94 3.07 9.34
N ALA A 140 10.25 3.09 10.48
CA ALA A 140 10.53 2.23 11.63
C ALA A 140 10.31 0.74 11.31
N LEU A 141 9.26 0.40 10.56
CA LEU A 141 9.02 -0.98 10.12
C LEU A 141 10.07 -1.47 9.14
N VAL A 142 10.61 -0.60 8.28
CA VAL A 142 11.75 -0.95 7.41
C VAL A 142 13.01 -1.14 8.24
N ASP A 143 13.32 -0.20 9.12
CA ASP A 143 14.48 -0.26 10.02
C ASP A 143 14.49 -1.57 10.83
N GLN A 144 13.36 -1.91 11.45
CA GLN A 144 13.17 -3.16 12.18
C GLN A 144 13.42 -4.41 11.32
N ARG A 145 13.05 -4.38 10.03
CA ARG A 145 13.29 -5.51 9.10
C ARG A 145 14.75 -5.62 8.66
N VAL A 146 15.43 -4.49 8.47
CA VAL A 146 16.82 -4.43 7.98
C VAL A 146 17.81 -4.70 9.11
N HIS A 147 17.58 -4.12 10.29
CA HIS A 147 18.52 -4.12 11.41
C HIS A 147 18.11 -5.04 12.57
N GLY A 148 16.90 -5.62 12.53
CA GLY A 148 16.38 -6.50 13.59
C GLY A 148 15.78 -5.75 14.78
N LEU A 149 15.08 -6.48 15.67
CA LEU A 149 14.30 -5.92 16.79
C LEU A 149 15.15 -5.24 17.88
N GLU A 150 16.48 -5.38 17.86
CA GLU A 150 17.34 -5.05 19.00
C GLU A 150 17.66 -3.54 19.16
N GLN A 151 17.37 -2.69 18.17
CA GLN A 151 17.69 -1.25 18.23
C GLN A 151 16.53 -0.31 18.62
N LEU A 152 15.29 -0.80 18.77
CA LEU A 152 14.14 0.06 19.16
C LEU A 152 14.11 0.44 20.65
N LYS A 153 15.16 0.13 21.44
CA LYS A 153 15.36 0.67 22.78
C LYS A 153 16.12 2.00 22.72
N GLY A 154 15.47 3.08 22.30
CA GLY A 154 16.13 4.38 22.44
C GLY A 154 15.57 5.62 21.76
N ALA A 155 14.41 5.55 21.08
CA ALA A 155 13.83 6.75 20.47
C ALA A 155 12.42 7.00 21.00
N LYS A 156 12.35 7.39 22.27
CA LYS A 156 11.18 8.05 22.83
C LYS A 156 11.64 9.20 23.71
N GLU A 157 11.91 10.33 23.08
CA GLU A 157 11.82 11.67 23.66
C GLU A 157 11.09 12.58 22.67
#